data_AF-A0A2M6ZTB9-F1
#
_entry.id   AF-A0A2M6ZTB9-F1
#
_cell.length_a   1.000
_cell.length_b   1.000
_cell.length_c   1.000
_cell.angle_alpha   90.00
_cell.angle_beta   90.00
_cell.angle_gamma   90.00
#
_symmetry.space_group_name_H-M   'P 1'
#
loop_
_entity.id
_entity.type
_entity.pdbx_description
1 polymer ?
#
loop_
_entity_poly.entity_id
_entity_poly.type
_entity_poly.pdbx_seq_one_letter_code
_entity_poly.pdbx_strand_id
1 'polypeptide(L)'
;MPVVATVAITQQGIGQLISKINDKKLSLTEENKSQWEASSFSNQKMKAWYKKSVKIFSRVVKRIKKPRKLSRFDKMLISPITGIPILALVIYLGLYKFVGEFGAGTVVDFFEKAFETYLNPWLVHLATTHIPWASIQMLLIGDYGIVTLGIKYAAVIILPIVGLFFLVFALIEDSGYLPRLAFMLDRAFKKIGLSGRAIIPMVLGLGCDTMATMVTRTLPTKRERFIATLLLA
;
A
#
# COMPACT_ATOMS: atom_id res chain seq x y z
N MET A 1 -20.38 6.99 40.25
CA MET A 1 -19.06 7.54 39.85
C MET A 1 -19.27 8.66 38.84
N PRO A 2 -18.57 9.81 38.93
CA PRO A 2 -18.66 10.84 37.90
C PRO A 2 -18.06 10.31 36.59
N VAL A 3 -18.85 10.31 35.51
CA VAL A 3 -18.36 10.03 34.16
C VAL A 3 -17.93 11.35 33.56
N VAL A 4 -16.66 11.46 33.18
CA VAL A 4 -16.13 12.63 32.47
C VAL A 4 -15.81 12.17 31.05
N ALA A 5 -16.43 12.82 30.06
CA ALA A 5 -16.10 12.56 28.67
C ALA A 5 -14.70 13.11 28.37
N THR A 6 -13.81 12.25 27.89
CA THR A 6 -12.45 12.64 27.50
C THR A 6 -12.15 12.15 26.09
N VAL A 7 -11.39 12.95 25.34
CA VAL A 7 -10.90 12.59 24.01
C VAL A 7 -9.38 12.62 24.03
N ALA A 8 -8.77 11.44 23.97
CA ALA A 8 -7.33 11.27 24.17
C ALA A 8 -6.46 11.98 23.12
N ILE A 9 -6.97 12.12 21.89
CA ILE A 9 -6.22 12.72 20.77
C ILE A 9 -6.14 14.24 20.88
N THR A 10 -7.21 14.90 21.30
CA THR A 10 -7.28 16.38 21.43
C THR A 10 -6.95 16.87 22.84
N GLN A 11 -6.66 15.95 23.77
CA GLN A 11 -6.46 16.19 25.22
C GLN A 11 -7.60 16.95 25.92
N GLN A 12 -8.77 17.02 25.29
CA GLN A 12 -9.95 17.66 25.86
C GLN A 12 -10.55 16.78 26.98
N GLY A 13 -10.89 17.40 28.10
CA GLY A 13 -11.50 16.75 29.27
C GLY A 13 -10.52 16.10 30.25
N ILE A 14 -9.23 15.99 29.93
CA ILE A 14 -8.21 15.36 30.81
C ILE A 14 -7.98 16.21 32.07
N GLY A 15 -7.88 17.53 31.96
CA GLY A 15 -7.73 18.41 33.12
C GLY A 15 -8.92 18.34 34.09
N GLN A 16 -10.14 18.20 33.57
CA GLN A 16 -11.37 18.03 34.38
C GLN A 16 -11.44 16.65 35.04
N LEU A 17 -10.86 15.62 34.42
CA LEU A 17 -10.73 14.28 35.02
C LEU A 17 -9.73 14.33 36.18
N ILE A 18 -8.57 14.96 35.99
CA ILE A 18 -7.51 15.06 37.00
C ILE A 18 -7.99 15.89 38.20
N SER A 19 -8.67 17.02 37.98
CA SER A 19 -9.22 17.82 39.07
C SER A 19 -10.26 17.05 39.89
N LYS A 20 -11.18 16.32 39.22
CA LYS A 20 -12.19 15.49 39.90
C LYS A 20 -11.62 14.26 40.62
N ILE A 21 -10.46 13.76 40.20
CA ILE A 21 -9.74 12.69 40.91
C ILE A 21 -9.04 13.26 42.15
N ASN A 22 -8.49 14.48 42.06
CA ASN A 22 -7.73 15.09 43.14
C ASN A 22 -8.63 15.69 44.24
N ASP A 23 -9.80 16.23 43.89
CA ASP A 23 -10.83 16.68 44.84
C ASP A 23 -11.45 15.54 45.65
N LYS A 24 -11.34 14.30 45.13
CA LYS A 24 -12.01 13.12 45.68
C LYS A 24 -11.02 12.10 46.28
N LYS A 25 -9.90 12.60 46.81
CA LYS A 25 -8.99 11.77 47.61
C LYS A 25 -9.66 11.39 48.94
N LEU A 26 -10.13 10.15 49.00
CA LEU A 26 -10.35 9.34 50.20
C LEU A 26 -11.39 9.82 51.23
N SER A 27 -12.65 9.93 50.81
CA SER A 27 -13.80 9.68 51.71
C SER A 27 -14.48 8.36 51.33
N LEU A 28 -13.85 7.25 51.71
CA LEU A 28 -14.49 5.93 51.75
C LEU A 28 -15.32 5.82 53.04
N THR A 29 -16.24 6.76 53.26
CA THR A 29 -17.15 6.74 54.40
C THR A 29 -18.37 5.87 54.07
N GLU A 30 -18.81 5.10 55.06
CA GLU A 30 -19.84 4.03 55.06
C GLU A 30 -21.18 4.32 54.32
N GLU A 31 -21.47 5.57 53.95
CA GLU A 31 -22.68 5.97 53.23
C GLU A 31 -22.83 5.34 51.84
N ASN A 32 -21.74 4.84 51.24
CA ASN A 32 -21.78 4.28 49.89
C ASN A 32 -22.35 2.85 49.83
N LYS A 33 -22.53 2.13 50.94
CA LYS A 33 -23.06 0.75 50.93
C LYS A 33 -24.45 0.64 50.29
N SER A 34 -25.34 1.62 50.52
CA SER A 34 -26.69 1.61 49.93
C SER A 34 -26.70 1.90 48.42
N GLN A 35 -25.69 2.63 47.92
CA GLN A 35 -25.54 2.94 46.50
C GLN A 35 -24.88 1.79 45.70
N TRP A 36 -24.16 0.89 46.39
CA TRP A 36 -23.63 -0.35 45.81
C TRP A 36 -24.73 -1.38 45.52
N GLU A 37 -25.82 -1.42 46.29
CA GLU A 37 -26.98 -2.30 46.00
C GLU A 37 -27.80 -1.80 44.80
N ALA A 38 -27.96 -0.49 44.64
CA ALA A 38 -28.65 0.08 43.47
C ALA A 38 -27.84 -0.09 42.15
N SER A 39 -26.51 -0.09 42.22
CA SER A 39 -25.63 -0.36 41.06
C SER A 39 -25.40 -1.85 40.79
N SER A 40 -25.64 -2.73 41.77
CA SER A 40 -25.74 -4.19 41.60
C SER A 40 -26.89 -4.57 40.65
N PHE A 41 -28.04 -3.88 40.73
CA PHE A 41 -29.18 -4.10 39.83
C PHE A 41 -28.87 -3.75 38.36
N SER A 42 -28.12 -2.66 38.13
CA SER A 42 -27.58 -2.29 36.82
C SER A 42 -26.55 -3.31 36.30
N ASN A 43 -25.66 -3.79 37.17
CA ASN A 43 -24.68 -4.83 36.86
C ASN A 43 -25.32 -6.18 36.49
N GLN A 44 -26.45 -6.53 37.11
CA GLN A 44 -27.16 -7.78 36.80
C GLN A 44 -27.80 -7.73 35.40
N LYS A 45 -28.46 -6.61 35.07
CA LYS A 45 -28.95 -6.36 33.70
C LYS A 45 -27.81 -6.35 32.69
N MET A 46 -26.70 -5.66 32.98
CA MET A 46 -25.54 -5.58 32.08
C MET A 46 -24.88 -6.96 31.86
N LYS A 47 -24.77 -7.79 32.91
CA LYS A 47 -24.31 -9.18 32.80
C LYS A 47 -25.27 -10.04 31.98
N ALA A 48 -26.59 -9.82 32.10
CA ALA A 48 -27.59 -10.50 31.29
C ALA A 48 -27.49 -10.12 29.81
N TRP A 49 -27.31 -8.83 29.50
CA TRP A 49 -27.06 -8.35 28.13
C TRP A 49 -25.74 -8.88 27.57
N TYR A 50 -24.66 -8.87 28.34
CA TYR A 50 -23.38 -9.45 27.93
C TYR A 50 -23.50 -10.95 27.63
N LYS A 51 -24.15 -11.73 28.50
CA LYS A 51 -24.43 -13.15 28.26
C LYS A 51 -25.29 -13.36 27.00
N LYS A 52 -26.29 -12.51 26.77
CA LYS A 52 -27.15 -12.58 25.58
C LYS A 52 -26.35 -12.27 24.31
N SER A 53 -25.52 -11.24 24.33
CA SER A 53 -24.63 -10.88 23.22
C SER A 53 -23.62 -11.98 22.92
N VAL A 54 -22.97 -12.57 23.93
CA VAL A 54 -22.03 -13.70 23.74
C VAL A 54 -22.74 -14.95 23.23
N LYS A 55 -23.97 -15.22 23.68
CA LYS A 55 -24.79 -16.35 23.19
C LYS A 55 -25.22 -16.15 21.74
N ILE A 56 -25.59 -14.94 21.33
CA ILE A 56 -25.91 -14.62 19.93
C ILE A 56 -24.63 -14.69 19.08
N PHE A 57 -23.55 -14.07 19.55
CA PHE A 57 -22.26 -14.06 18.87
C PHE A 57 -21.73 -15.48 18.62
N SER A 58 -21.81 -16.37 19.60
CA SER A 58 -21.35 -17.77 19.47
C SER A 58 -22.22 -18.63 18.56
N ARG A 59 -23.51 -18.30 18.36
CA ARG A 59 -24.39 -18.98 17.40
C ARG A 59 -24.17 -18.54 15.96
N VAL A 60 -23.87 -17.25 15.76
CA VAL A 60 -23.74 -16.65 14.43
C VAL A 60 -22.31 -16.74 13.91
N VAL A 61 -21.30 -16.61 14.78
CA VAL A 61 -19.88 -16.62 14.39
C VAL A 61 -19.32 -18.03 14.46
N LYS A 62 -19.28 -18.71 13.32
CA LYS A 62 -18.46 -19.91 13.14
C LYS A 62 -16.99 -19.48 13.05
N ARG A 63 -16.18 -19.74 14.09
CA ARG A 63 -14.72 -19.59 14.00
C ARG A 63 -14.18 -20.59 12.99
N ILE A 64 -13.86 -20.10 11.80
CA ILE A 64 -13.12 -20.88 10.80
C ILE A 64 -11.72 -21.10 11.38
N LYS A 65 -11.40 -22.35 11.77
CA LYS A 65 -10.04 -22.71 12.18
C LYS A 65 -9.13 -22.56 10.95
N LYS A 66 -8.24 -21.55 10.95
CA LYS A 66 -7.22 -21.42 9.90
C LYS A 66 -6.40 -22.73 9.82
N PRO A 67 -6.20 -23.32 8.62
CA PRO A 67 -5.45 -24.56 8.48
C PRO A 67 -4.01 -24.40 8.98
N ARG A 68 -3.51 -25.40 9.71
CA ARG A 68 -2.21 -25.38 10.42
C ARG A 68 -0.98 -25.21 9.50
N LYS A 69 -1.10 -25.49 8.19
CA LYS A 69 -0.03 -25.28 7.21
C LYS A 69 0.11 -23.81 6.79
N LEU A 70 -1.00 -23.09 6.58
CA LEU A 70 -0.99 -21.64 6.29
C LEU A 70 -0.36 -20.84 7.44
N SER A 71 -0.54 -21.28 8.68
CA SER A 71 0.03 -20.59 9.84
C SER A 71 1.55 -20.68 9.95
N ARG A 72 2.19 -21.67 9.30
CA ARG A 72 3.66 -21.77 9.25
C ARG A 72 4.25 -20.84 8.20
N PHE A 73 3.67 -20.79 7.01
CA PHE A 73 4.06 -19.83 5.97
C PHE A 73 3.81 -18.38 6.41
N ASP A 74 2.65 -18.08 7.01
CA ASP A 74 2.37 -16.75 7.57
C ASP A 74 3.42 -16.35 8.63
N LYS A 75 3.80 -17.27 9.54
CA LYS A 75 4.83 -17.00 10.55
C LYS A 75 6.20 -16.77 9.93
N MET A 76 6.56 -17.50 8.88
CA MET A 76 7.83 -17.33 8.17
C MET A 76 7.88 -16.01 7.39
N LEU A 77 6.73 -15.56 6.88
CA LEU A 77 6.61 -14.28 6.16
C LEU A 77 6.62 -13.08 7.11
N ILE A 78 6.26 -13.25 8.38
CA ILE A 78 6.15 -12.16 9.38
C ILE A 78 7.44 -12.00 10.21
N SER A 79 8.26 -13.05 10.32
CA SER A 79 9.47 -12.95 11.14
C SER A 79 10.47 -11.97 10.51
N PRO A 80 11.06 -11.02 11.26
CA PRO A 80 12.00 -10.02 10.73
C PRO A 80 13.22 -10.64 10.04
N ILE A 81 13.67 -11.80 10.51
CA ILE A 81 14.86 -12.47 9.99
C ILE A 81 14.56 -13.22 8.69
N THR A 82 13.39 -13.86 8.56
CA THR A 82 13.03 -14.63 7.36
C THR A 82 12.22 -13.83 6.34
N GLY A 83 11.46 -12.82 6.78
CA GLY A 83 10.61 -12.01 5.90
C GLY A 83 11.38 -11.03 5.04
N ILE A 84 12.50 -10.44 5.52
CA ILE A 84 13.36 -9.55 4.71
C ILE A 84 14.04 -10.32 3.55
N PRO A 85 14.64 -11.50 3.74
CA PRO A 85 15.15 -12.32 2.65
C PRO A 85 14.07 -12.73 1.65
N ILE A 86 12.89 -13.12 2.12
CA ILE A 86 11.78 -13.48 1.25
C ILE A 86 11.31 -12.26 0.44
N LEU A 87 11.32 -11.06 1.03
CA LEU A 87 11.02 -9.82 0.33
C LEU A 87 12.00 -9.57 -0.80
N ALA A 88 13.29 -9.62 -0.48
CA ALA A 88 14.35 -9.44 -1.46
C ALA A 88 14.23 -10.48 -2.58
N LEU A 89 13.89 -11.73 -2.25
CA LEU A 89 13.67 -12.79 -3.23
C LEU A 89 12.46 -12.52 -4.13
N VAL A 90 11.32 -12.08 -3.58
CA VAL A 90 10.11 -11.78 -4.36
C VAL A 90 10.34 -10.59 -5.29
N ILE A 91 10.98 -9.53 -4.78
CA ILE A 91 11.37 -8.37 -5.60
C ILE A 91 12.38 -8.78 -6.67
N TYR A 92 13.38 -9.58 -6.33
CA TYR A 92 14.39 -10.05 -7.28
C TYR A 92 13.77 -10.94 -8.37
N LEU A 93 12.93 -11.90 -8.00
CA LEU A 93 12.31 -12.81 -8.97
C LEU A 93 11.24 -12.10 -9.81
N GLY A 94 10.40 -11.26 -9.18
CA GLY A 94 9.32 -10.55 -9.85
C GLY A 94 9.81 -9.35 -10.66
N LEU A 95 10.49 -8.40 -10.03
CA LEU A 95 10.87 -7.15 -10.70
C LEU A 95 12.15 -7.32 -11.53
N TYR A 96 13.20 -7.93 -10.99
CA TYR A 96 14.47 -8.03 -11.72
C TYR A 96 14.44 -9.12 -12.80
N LYS A 97 14.12 -10.37 -12.42
CA LYS A 97 14.09 -11.49 -13.38
C LYS A 97 12.91 -11.41 -14.35
N PHE A 98 11.69 -11.27 -13.85
CA PHE A 98 10.53 -11.31 -14.74
C PHE A 98 10.31 -9.99 -15.51
N VAL A 99 10.28 -8.83 -14.84
CA VAL A 99 10.08 -7.55 -15.56
C VAL A 99 11.35 -7.10 -16.28
N GLY A 100 12.52 -7.18 -15.64
CA GLY A 100 13.79 -6.76 -16.23
C GLY A 100 14.28 -7.68 -17.34
N GLU A 101 14.58 -8.95 -17.04
CA GLU A 101 15.18 -9.85 -18.03
C GLU A 101 14.17 -10.35 -19.07
N PHE A 102 12.99 -10.81 -18.63
CA PHE A 102 11.98 -11.30 -19.56
C PHE A 102 11.18 -10.16 -20.22
N GLY A 103 10.69 -9.20 -19.44
CA GLY A 103 9.91 -8.08 -19.95
C GLY A 103 10.73 -7.14 -20.85
N ALA A 104 11.77 -6.53 -20.31
CA ALA A 104 12.60 -5.60 -21.06
C ALA A 104 13.48 -6.32 -22.11
N GLY A 105 13.96 -7.52 -21.83
CA GLY A 105 14.85 -8.23 -22.75
C GLY A 105 14.15 -9.03 -23.84
N THR A 106 13.04 -9.72 -23.55
CA THR A 106 12.39 -10.59 -24.56
C THR A 106 11.16 -9.94 -25.17
N VAL A 107 10.28 -9.38 -24.33
CA VAL A 107 9.00 -8.83 -24.81
C VAL A 107 9.21 -7.53 -25.57
N VAL A 108 9.96 -6.58 -25.01
CA VAL A 108 10.24 -5.30 -25.67
C VAL A 108 11.00 -5.52 -26.98
N ASP A 109 12.07 -6.33 -26.98
CA ASP A 109 12.83 -6.67 -28.19
C ASP A 109 11.94 -7.27 -29.30
N PHE A 110 10.96 -8.11 -28.92
CA PHE A 110 10.02 -8.67 -29.88
C PHE A 110 9.15 -7.59 -30.53
N PHE A 111 8.59 -6.67 -29.72
CA PHE A 111 7.79 -5.56 -30.24
C PHE A 111 8.64 -4.58 -31.05
N GLU A 112 9.88 -4.33 -30.64
CA GLU A 112 10.82 -3.45 -31.34
C GLU A 112 11.17 -4.00 -32.73
N LYS A 113 11.52 -5.29 -32.82
CA LYS A 113 11.77 -5.96 -34.11
C LYS A 113 10.53 -5.94 -35.00
N ALA A 114 9.35 -6.17 -34.42
CA ALA A 114 8.09 -6.10 -35.17
C ALA A 114 7.81 -4.68 -35.69
N PHE A 115 8.08 -3.65 -34.89
CA PHE A 115 7.93 -2.25 -35.30
C PHE A 115 8.90 -1.88 -36.42
N GLU A 116 10.17 -2.28 -36.31
CA GLU A 116 11.19 -2.00 -37.32
C GLU A 116 10.93 -2.74 -38.64
N THR A 117 10.45 -3.98 -38.57
CA THR A 117 10.22 -4.81 -39.76
C THR A 117 8.95 -4.41 -40.52
N TYR A 118 7.87 -4.09 -39.81
CA TYR A 118 6.56 -3.86 -40.45
C TYR A 118 6.13 -2.40 -40.43
N LEU A 119 6.29 -1.70 -39.30
CA LEU A 119 5.71 -0.39 -39.11
C LEU A 119 6.61 0.72 -39.66
N ASN A 120 7.91 0.67 -39.44
CA ASN A 120 8.86 1.67 -39.93
C ASN A 120 8.83 1.80 -41.47
N PRO A 121 8.98 0.72 -42.28
CA PRO A 121 8.91 0.84 -43.73
C PRO A 121 7.54 1.28 -44.24
N TRP A 122 6.46 0.91 -43.57
CA TRP A 122 5.11 1.37 -43.91
C TRP A 122 4.93 2.88 -43.66
N LEU A 123 5.41 3.38 -42.52
CA LEU A 123 5.43 4.80 -42.18
C LEU A 123 6.26 5.61 -43.17
N VAL A 124 7.47 5.14 -43.49
CA VAL A 124 8.36 5.77 -44.49
C VAL A 124 7.69 5.80 -45.86
N HIS A 125 7.07 4.70 -46.30
CA HIS A 125 6.38 4.64 -47.60
C HIS A 125 5.22 5.66 -47.68
N LEU A 126 4.39 5.75 -46.63
CA LEU A 126 3.32 6.74 -46.56
C LEU A 126 3.85 8.18 -46.57
N ALA A 127 4.93 8.46 -45.85
CA ALA A 127 5.55 9.78 -45.82
C ALA A 127 6.10 10.18 -47.20
N THR A 128 6.74 9.25 -47.91
CA THR A 128 7.25 9.49 -49.27
C THR A 128 6.16 9.76 -50.30
N THR A 129 4.95 9.25 -50.07
CA THR A 129 3.82 9.41 -50.99
C THR A 129 3.06 10.72 -50.77
N HIS A 130 2.92 11.17 -49.52
CA HIS A 130 2.06 12.32 -49.19
C HIS A 130 2.79 13.64 -48.95
N ILE A 131 4.09 13.61 -48.61
CA ILE A 131 4.85 14.82 -48.28
C ILE A 131 5.96 14.98 -49.30
N PRO A 132 5.97 16.00 -50.17
CA PRO A 132 7.02 16.16 -51.18
C PRO A 132 8.32 16.78 -50.64
N TRP A 133 8.33 17.34 -49.42
CA TRP A 133 9.48 18.03 -48.85
C TRP A 133 10.35 17.12 -47.97
N ALA A 134 11.56 16.80 -48.45
CA ALA A 134 12.49 15.88 -47.79
C ALA A 134 12.86 16.28 -46.35
N SER A 135 13.01 17.57 -46.06
CA SER A 135 13.36 18.06 -44.71
C SER A 135 12.25 17.79 -43.68
N ILE A 136 10.99 17.86 -44.10
CA ILE A 136 9.84 17.60 -43.24
C ILE A 136 9.63 16.10 -43.04
N GLN A 137 9.87 15.30 -44.08
CA GLN A 137 9.84 13.84 -43.99
C GLN A 137 10.87 13.32 -42.97
N MET A 138 12.14 13.76 -43.06
CA MET A 138 13.17 13.34 -42.12
C MET A 138 12.88 13.78 -40.68
N LEU A 139 12.31 14.98 -40.49
CA LEU A 139 11.99 15.50 -39.16
C LEU A 139 10.82 14.76 -38.49
N LEU A 140 9.81 14.36 -39.27
CA LEU A 140 8.59 13.75 -38.74
C LEU A 140 8.61 12.22 -38.75
N ILE A 141 9.01 11.60 -39.87
CA ILE A 141 8.80 10.16 -40.15
C ILE A 141 10.11 9.40 -40.48
N GLY A 142 11.25 10.08 -40.58
CA GLY A 142 12.54 9.40 -40.78
C GLY A 142 12.91 8.44 -39.64
N ASP A 143 14.04 7.74 -39.76
CA ASP A 143 14.55 6.82 -38.73
C ASP A 143 14.73 7.50 -37.35
N TYR A 144 14.94 8.82 -37.34
CA TYR A 144 15.01 9.67 -36.15
C TYR A 144 13.86 10.69 -36.06
N GLY A 145 12.78 10.45 -36.79
CA GLY A 145 11.62 11.34 -36.82
C GLY A 145 10.94 11.41 -35.45
N ILE A 146 10.46 12.59 -35.07
CA ILE A 146 9.83 12.82 -33.76
C ILE A 146 8.62 11.92 -33.56
N VAL A 147 7.84 11.69 -34.62
CA VAL A 147 6.61 10.89 -34.55
C VAL A 147 6.94 9.40 -34.49
N THR A 148 7.87 8.93 -35.31
CA THR A 148 8.33 7.53 -35.33
C THR A 148 9.00 7.16 -34.01
N LEU A 149 9.92 7.98 -33.48
CA LEU A 149 10.51 7.76 -32.15
C LEU A 149 9.47 7.87 -31.05
N GLY A 150 8.60 8.89 -31.07
CA GLY A 150 7.58 9.08 -30.06
C GLY A 150 6.67 7.86 -29.93
N ILE A 151 6.20 7.33 -31.05
CA ILE A 151 5.35 6.12 -31.08
C ILE A 151 6.16 4.89 -30.66
N LYS A 152 7.39 4.72 -31.15
CA LYS A 152 8.28 3.61 -30.76
C LYS A 152 8.49 3.60 -29.24
N TYR A 153 8.97 4.69 -28.66
CA TYR A 153 9.23 4.74 -27.23
C TYR A 153 7.95 4.60 -26.40
N ALA A 154 6.86 5.30 -26.74
CA ALA A 154 5.64 5.27 -25.94
C ALA A 154 4.90 3.91 -26.04
N ALA A 155 4.67 3.42 -27.24
CA ALA A 155 3.80 2.27 -27.48
C ALA A 155 4.55 0.93 -27.55
N VAL A 156 5.78 0.92 -28.07
CA VAL A 156 6.54 -0.32 -28.28
C VAL A 156 7.41 -0.65 -27.07
N ILE A 157 8.02 0.37 -26.45
CA ILE A 157 8.94 0.15 -25.33
C ILE A 157 8.24 0.32 -23.98
N ILE A 158 7.66 1.49 -23.72
CA ILE A 158 7.12 1.84 -22.39
C ILE A 158 5.85 1.04 -22.07
N LEU A 159 4.92 0.89 -23.01
CA LEU A 159 3.63 0.25 -22.74
C LEU A 159 3.78 -1.24 -22.33
N PRO A 160 4.57 -2.09 -23.02
CA PRO A 160 4.74 -3.49 -22.63
C PRO A 160 5.48 -3.65 -21.30
N ILE A 161 6.56 -2.89 -21.08
CA ILE A 161 7.37 -3.01 -19.86
C ILE A 161 6.59 -2.54 -18.63
N VAL A 162 5.88 -1.41 -18.72
CA VAL A 162 5.03 -0.90 -17.63
C VAL A 162 3.84 -1.82 -17.40
N GLY A 163 3.25 -2.39 -18.46
CA GLY A 163 2.19 -3.39 -18.35
C GLY A 163 2.62 -4.63 -17.57
N LEU A 164 3.79 -5.19 -17.88
CA LEU A 164 4.35 -6.33 -17.15
C LEU A 164 4.73 -5.98 -15.71
N PHE A 165 5.28 -4.79 -15.48
CA PHE A 165 5.56 -4.29 -14.15
C PHE A 165 4.29 -4.25 -13.29
N PHE A 166 3.22 -3.64 -13.78
CA PHE A 166 1.96 -3.57 -13.04
C PHE A 166 1.28 -4.94 -12.89
N LEU A 167 1.45 -5.84 -13.85
CA LEU A 167 0.97 -7.22 -13.72
C LEU A 167 1.62 -7.93 -12.51
N VAL A 168 2.95 -7.87 -12.40
CA VAL A 168 3.68 -8.46 -11.26
C VAL A 168 3.32 -7.74 -9.97
N PHE A 169 3.26 -6.41 -9.99
CA PHE A 169 2.90 -5.62 -8.82
C PHE A 169 1.50 -5.98 -8.30
N ALA A 170 0.52 -6.09 -9.20
CA ALA A 170 -0.84 -6.51 -8.86
C ALA A 170 -0.87 -7.91 -8.23
N LEU A 171 -0.09 -8.87 -8.74
CA LEU A 171 0.02 -10.20 -8.13
C LEU A 171 0.60 -10.13 -6.71
N ILE A 172 1.62 -9.28 -6.48
CA ILE A 172 2.21 -9.07 -5.14
C ILE A 172 1.20 -8.39 -4.21
N GLU A 173 0.42 -7.43 -4.70
CA GLU A 173 -0.62 -6.74 -3.95
C GLU A 173 -1.76 -7.69 -3.55
N ASP A 174 -2.31 -8.44 -4.52
CA ASP A 174 -3.43 -9.38 -4.34
C ASP A 174 -3.08 -10.55 -3.42
N SER A 175 -1.81 -10.99 -3.41
CA SER A 175 -1.33 -12.01 -2.46
C SER A 175 -1.36 -11.53 -0.99
N GLY A 176 -1.62 -10.24 -0.76
CA GLY A 176 -1.61 -9.62 0.55
C GLY A 176 -0.20 -9.57 1.15
N TYR A 177 0.84 -9.57 0.31
CA TYR A 177 2.22 -9.45 0.75
C TYR A 177 2.54 -8.01 1.15
N LEU A 178 2.09 -7.01 0.38
CA LEU A 178 2.29 -5.58 0.68
C LEU A 178 1.81 -5.17 2.10
N PRO A 179 0.62 -5.57 2.57
CA PRO A 179 0.21 -5.32 3.96
C PRO A 179 1.16 -5.91 5.00
N ARG A 180 1.68 -7.13 4.78
CA ARG A 180 2.61 -7.78 5.72
C ARG A 180 3.94 -7.03 5.78
N LEU A 181 4.43 -6.60 4.62
CA LEU A 181 5.64 -5.78 4.52
C LEU A 181 5.48 -4.44 5.22
N ALA A 182 4.34 -3.79 5.04
CA ALA A 182 4.04 -2.54 5.72
C ALA A 182 4.16 -2.69 7.25
N PHE A 183 3.64 -3.77 7.82
CA PHE A 183 3.79 -4.05 9.25
C PHE A 183 5.23 -4.34 9.68
N MET A 184 6.01 -5.09 8.88
CA MET A 184 7.40 -5.40 9.21
C MET A 184 8.30 -4.15 9.18
N LEU A 185 8.11 -3.29 8.18
CA LEU A 185 8.93 -2.10 7.97
C LEU A 185 8.44 -0.87 8.73
N ASP A 186 7.26 -0.93 9.37
CA ASP A 186 6.68 0.17 10.15
C ASP A 186 7.67 0.73 11.18
N ARG A 187 8.42 -0.14 11.87
CA ARG A 187 9.41 0.29 12.87
C ARG A 187 10.60 1.02 12.26
N ALA A 188 11.01 0.65 11.04
CA ALA A 188 12.09 1.34 10.33
C ALA A 188 11.61 2.70 9.79
N PHE A 189 10.44 2.73 9.15
CA PHE A 189 9.85 3.95 8.61
C PHE A 189 9.50 4.97 9.69
N LYS A 190 9.07 4.53 10.88
CA LYS A 190 8.83 5.44 12.03
C LYS A 190 10.05 6.25 12.44
N LYS A 191 11.28 5.74 12.23
CA LYS A 191 12.50 6.52 12.51
C LYS A 191 12.64 7.75 11.61
N ILE A 192 12.08 7.67 10.41
CA ILE A 192 12.12 8.72 9.38
C ILE A 192 10.82 9.55 9.43
N GLY A 193 9.88 9.22 10.33
CA GLY A 193 8.58 9.89 10.43
C GLY A 193 7.54 9.41 9.41
N LEU A 194 7.74 8.23 8.81
CA LEU A 194 6.83 7.59 7.86
C LEU A 194 6.01 6.49 8.53
N SER A 195 4.77 6.26 8.05
CA SER A 195 4.02 5.06 8.39
C SER A 195 4.44 3.87 7.52
N GLY A 196 4.24 2.64 8.00
CA GLY A 196 4.50 1.44 7.20
C GLY A 196 3.77 1.39 5.84
N ARG A 197 2.71 2.20 5.65
CA ARG A 197 2.02 2.36 4.35
C ARG A 197 2.90 2.99 3.27
N ALA A 198 3.96 3.69 3.64
CA ALA A 198 4.92 4.29 2.70
C ALA A 198 5.71 3.26 1.89
N ILE A 199 5.69 1.97 2.26
CA ILE A 199 6.34 0.94 1.46
C ILE A 199 5.73 0.78 0.06
N ILE A 200 4.42 1.03 -0.07
CA ILE A 200 3.69 0.88 -1.34
C ILE A 200 4.25 1.85 -2.39
N PRO A 201 4.27 3.18 -2.16
CA PRO A 201 4.87 4.11 -3.11
C PRO A 201 6.39 3.90 -3.26
N MET A 202 7.11 3.47 -2.21
CA MET A 202 8.54 3.19 -2.32
C MET A 202 8.87 2.05 -3.27
N VAL A 203 8.12 0.94 -3.21
CA VAL A 203 8.32 -0.20 -4.12
C VAL A 203 7.88 0.16 -5.54
N LEU A 204 6.83 0.96 -5.70
CA LEU A 204 6.42 1.48 -7.01
C LEU A 204 7.47 2.41 -7.63
N GLY A 205 8.19 3.18 -6.80
CA GLY A 205 9.27 4.09 -7.23
C GLY A 205 10.41 3.37 -7.94
N LEU A 206 10.74 2.16 -7.49
CA LEU A 206 11.76 1.33 -8.15
C LEU A 206 11.44 1.02 -9.63
N GLY A 207 10.18 1.12 -10.04
CA GLY A 207 9.76 0.98 -11.44
C GLY A 207 9.54 2.32 -12.14
N CYS A 208 8.66 3.16 -11.60
CA CYS A 208 8.34 4.44 -12.21
C CYS A 208 7.97 5.49 -11.16
N ASP A 209 8.83 6.50 -11.01
CA ASP A 209 8.65 7.56 -10.02
C ASP A 209 7.39 8.40 -10.24
N THR A 210 6.94 8.56 -11.49
CA THR A 210 5.70 9.30 -11.78
C THR A 210 4.46 8.60 -11.19
N MET A 211 4.42 7.27 -11.23
CA MET A 211 3.33 6.50 -10.62
C MET A 211 3.49 6.42 -9.11
N ALA A 212 4.71 6.26 -8.63
CA ALA A 212 5.03 6.25 -7.21
C ALA A 212 4.61 7.55 -6.52
N THR A 213 4.96 8.69 -7.12
CA THR A 213 4.59 10.03 -6.65
C THR A 213 3.07 10.21 -6.65
N MET A 214 2.35 9.72 -7.67
CA MET A 214 0.89 9.75 -7.68
C MET A 214 0.28 8.96 -6.50
N VAL A 215 0.85 7.80 -6.17
CA VAL A 215 0.36 6.92 -5.10
C VAL A 215 0.69 7.45 -3.70
N THR A 216 1.67 8.34 -3.55
CA THR A 216 1.95 9.00 -2.24
C THR A 216 0.72 9.68 -1.65
N ARG A 217 -0.26 10.10 -2.45
CA ARG A 217 -1.53 10.69 -1.98
C ARG A 217 -2.32 9.78 -1.01
N THR A 218 -2.06 8.48 -1.03
CA THR A 218 -2.68 7.49 -0.11
C THR A 218 -2.13 7.56 1.32
N LEU A 219 -1.00 8.27 1.54
CA LEU A 219 -0.42 8.48 2.86
C LEU A 219 -1.31 9.37 3.74
N PRO A 220 -1.41 9.07 5.04
CA PRO A 220 -2.39 9.67 5.95
C PRO A 220 -2.11 11.15 6.25
N THR A 221 -0.84 11.58 6.30
CA THR A 221 -0.47 12.95 6.67
C THR A 221 0.29 13.68 5.57
N LYS A 222 0.15 15.01 5.50
CA LYS A 222 0.91 15.84 4.54
C LYS A 222 2.42 15.74 4.75
N ARG A 223 2.87 15.59 6.00
CA ARG A 223 4.30 15.41 6.34
C ARG A 223 4.84 14.11 5.74
N GLU A 224 4.11 13.00 5.89
CA GLU A 224 4.49 11.73 5.28
C GLU A 224 4.55 11.80 3.75
N ARG A 225 3.59 12.49 3.12
CA ARG A 225 3.59 12.69 1.67
C ARG A 225 4.84 13.42 1.20
N PHE A 226 5.17 14.53 1.87
CA PHE A 226 6.35 15.32 1.51
C PHE A 226 7.64 14.53 1.64
N ILE A 227 7.82 13.79 2.75
CA ILE A 227 9.00 12.95 2.96
C ILE A 227 9.07 11.82 1.93
N ALA A 228 7.94 11.17 1.63
CA ALA A 228 7.90 10.10 0.64
C ALA A 228 8.22 10.61 -0.77
N THR A 229 7.67 11.74 -1.18
CA THR A 229 7.98 12.37 -2.47
C THR A 229 9.46 12.79 -2.56
N LEU A 230 10.03 13.32 -1.46
CA LEU A 230 11.44 13.69 -1.42
C LEU A 230 12.37 12.47 -1.55
N LEU A 231 11.98 11.33 -0.99
CA LEU A 231 12.76 10.08 -1.08
C LEU A 231 12.63 9.37 -2.44
N LEU A 232 11.62 9.74 -3.23
CA LEU A 232 11.36 9.22 -4.57
C LEU A 232 11.93 10.12 -5.69
N ALA A 233 12.41 11.31 -5.34
CA ALA A 233 13.02 12.26 -6.27
C ALA A 233 14.54 12.07 -6.32
#